data_AF-A0A928WYX6-F1
#
_entry.id   AF-A0A928WYX6-F1
#
_cell.length_a   1.000
_cell.length_b   1.000
_cell.length_c   1.000
_cell.angle_alpha   90.00
_cell.angle_beta   90.00
_cell.angle_gamma   90.00
#
_symmetry.space_group_name_H-M   'P 1'
#
loop_
_entity.id
_entity.type
_entity.pdbx_description
1 polymer ?
#
loop_
_entity_poly.entity_id
_entity_poly.type
_entity_poly.pdbx_seq_one_letter_code
_entity_poly.pdbx_strand_id
1 'polypeptide(L)'
;YGGMPGQDTLSDVGRFIRLLQQGTVSANPYPARSLDGERQGVTLATVFQYRAQRLTHRWQFWLDAGSPRWLTGRDELFGAEIFLSDWPQRPVTALDTETMHEARLERILRDLLSRTTERLYLCHSELALNGQEQMGPLLGLVGAAEPMEITRSI
;
A
#
# COMPACT_ATOMS: atom_id res chain seq x y z
N TYR A 1 -3.63 -12.68 -58.53
CA TYR A 1 -4.83 -12.52 -57.71
C TYR A 1 -4.46 -12.79 -56.25
N GLY A 2 -4.45 -11.87 -55.30
CA GLY A 2 -4.61 -10.42 -55.29
C GLY A 2 -3.86 -9.94 -54.03
N GLY A 3 -3.19 -8.80 -54.12
CA GLY A 3 -2.66 -8.15 -52.92
C GLY A 3 -3.80 -7.56 -52.11
N MET A 4 -3.65 -7.53 -50.78
CA MET A 4 -4.08 -6.40 -49.97
C MET A 4 -3.41 -6.41 -48.59
N PRO A 5 -3.29 -5.22 -47.97
CA PRO A 5 -2.19 -4.82 -47.11
C PRO A 5 -2.63 -4.64 -45.66
N GLY A 6 -1.64 -4.47 -44.78
CA GLY A 6 -1.90 -4.06 -43.39
C GLY A 6 -0.73 -4.35 -42.48
N GLN A 7 0.50 -3.96 -42.86
CA GLN A 7 1.50 -3.72 -41.84
C GLN A 7 0.96 -2.54 -41.01
N ASP A 8 0.77 -2.74 -39.71
CA ASP A 8 0.25 -1.75 -38.76
C ASP A 8 1.19 -0.52 -38.72
N THR A 9 1.05 0.40 -39.68
CA THR A 9 1.80 1.66 -39.76
C THR A 9 1.18 2.70 -38.85
N LEU A 10 0.90 2.32 -37.60
CA LEU A 10 0.61 3.31 -36.58
C LEU A 10 1.86 4.17 -36.42
N SER A 11 1.68 5.50 -36.53
CA SER A 11 2.69 6.45 -36.06
C SER A 11 3.03 6.16 -34.60
N ASP A 12 4.16 6.66 -34.11
CA ASP A 12 4.53 6.45 -32.70
C ASP A 12 3.44 6.93 -31.74
N VAL A 13 2.72 8.00 -32.09
CA VAL A 13 1.52 8.48 -31.38
C VAL A 13 0.38 7.46 -31.45
N GLY A 14 0.10 6.88 -32.62
CA GLY A 14 -0.93 5.86 -32.78
C GLY A 14 -0.63 4.58 -31.99
N ARG A 15 0.64 4.18 -31.93
CA ARG A 15 1.10 3.05 -31.12
C ARG A 15 0.98 3.35 -29.63
N PHE A 16 1.33 4.57 -29.21
CA PHE A 16 1.19 5.03 -27.83
C PHE A 16 -0.27 5.03 -27.36
N ILE A 17 -1.19 5.58 -28.16
CA ILE A 17 -2.63 5.59 -27.83
C ILE A 17 -3.17 4.16 -27.71
N ARG A 18 -2.78 3.25 -28.61
CA ARG A 18 -3.17 1.84 -28.54
C ARG A 18 -2.67 1.17 -27.27
N LEU A 19 -1.43 1.44 -26.85
CA LEU A 19 -0.87 0.92 -25.59
C LEU A 19 -1.70 1.40 -24.39
N LEU A 20 -2.04 2.69 -24.33
CA LEU A 20 -2.91 3.23 -23.27
C LEU A 20 -4.29 2.57 -23.26
N GLN A 21 -4.92 2.42 -24.43
CA GLN A 21 -6.24 1.78 -24.56
C GLN A 21 -6.23 0.30 -24.19
N GLN A 22 -5.11 -0.39 -24.37
CA GLN A 22 -4.92 -1.79 -23.97
C GLN A 22 -4.66 -1.94 -22.46
N GLY A 23 -4.70 -0.85 -21.69
CA GLY A 23 -4.39 -0.88 -20.27
C GLY A 23 -2.91 -1.11 -19.98
N THR A 24 -2.02 -0.78 -20.94
CA THR A 24 -0.58 -0.81 -20.69
C THR A 24 -0.26 0.29 -19.67
N VAL A 25 -0.21 -0.10 -18.41
CA VAL A 25 0.27 0.75 -17.32
C VAL A 25 1.75 0.98 -17.57
N SER A 26 2.14 2.21 -17.91
CA SER A 26 3.57 2.55 -17.97
C SER A 26 4.17 2.23 -16.60
N ALA A 27 5.31 1.53 -16.58
CA ALA A 27 6.08 1.32 -15.36
C ALA A 27 6.11 2.64 -14.59
N ASN A 28 5.70 2.61 -13.31
CA ASN A 28 5.74 3.76 -12.42
C ASN A 28 7.14 4.39 -12.57
N PRO A 29 7.28 5.52 -13.29
CA PRO A 29 8.60 5.98 -13.65
C PRO A 29 9.26 6.35 -12.34
N TYR A 30 10.34 5.63 -12.02
CA TYR A 30 11.25 6.00 -10.95
C TYR A 30 11.51 7.50 -11.08
N PRO A 31 11.48 8.30 -10.00
CA PRO A 31 11.62 9.74 -10.15
C PRO A 31 12.85 10.05 -10.99
N ALA A 32 12.68 10.89 -12.02
CA ALA A 32 13.71 11.23 -13.01
C ALA A 32 14.95 11.91 -12.40
N ARG A 33 14.96 12.13 -11.08
CA ARG A 33 16.06 12.69 -10.32
C ARG A 33 16.16 11.94 -8.99
N SER A 34 17.33 11.36 -8.74
CA SER A 34 17.67 10.92 -7.38
C SER A 34 17.57 12.14 -6.46
N LEU A 35 16.90 11.98 -5.32
CA LEU A 35 16.87 12.99 -4.27
C LEU A 35 18.20 12.92 -3.51
N ASP A 36 19.28 13.38 -4.14
CA ASP A 36 20.60 13.39 -3.51
C ASP A 36 20.70 14.55 -2.50
N GLY A 37 21.15 14.24 -1.27
CA GLY A 37 21.47 15.19 -0.19
C GLY A 37 20.78 14.92 1.15
N GLU A 38 21.42 15.32 2.27
CA GLU A 38 20.77 15.38 3.59
C GLU A 38 19.67 16.45 3.56
N ARG A 39 18.40 16.02 3.51
CA ARG A 39 17.26 16.93 3.61
C ARG A 39 16.59 16.80 4.97
N GLN A 40 16.50 17.92 5.68
CA GLN A 40 15.55 18.08 6.77
C GLN A 40 14.14 18.06 6.15
N GLY A 41 13.37 17.01 6.43
CA GLY A 41 12.04 16.82 5.86
C GLY A 41 11.26 15.70 6.53
N VAL A 42 9.99 15.58 6.18
CA VAL A 42 9.11 14.51 6.62
C VAL A 42 8.95 13.50 5.50
N THR A 43 9.21 12.23 5.80
CA THR A 43 8.97 11.13 4.86
C THR A 43 7.48 10.80 4.81
N LEU A 44 6.86 10.96 3.64
CA LEU A 44 5.54 10.41 3.34
C LEU A 44 5.71 9.23 2.40
N ALA A 45 5.31 8.05 2.86
CA ALA A 45 5.47 6.81 2.10
C ALA A 45 4.31 5.86 2.41
N THR A 46 3.99 4.97 1.47
CA THR A 46 3.17 3.80 1.79
C THR A 46 3.93 2.87 2.73
N VAL A 47 3.21 2.00 3.45
CA VAL A 47 3.83 0.95 4.27
C VAL A 47 4.81 0.11 3.45
N PHE A 48 4.43 -0.26 2.22
CA PHE A 48 5.31 -1.00 1.32
C PHE A 48 6.61 -0.24 1.02
N GLN A 49 6.52 1.02 0.59
CA GLN A 49 7.68 1.84 0.25
C GLN A 49 8.63 2.03 1.45
N TYR A 50 8.06 2.34 2.62
CA TYR A 50 8.82 2.56 3.86
C TYR A 50 9.63 1.32 4.25
N ARG A 51 9.00 0.14 4.16
CA ARG A 51 9.63 -1.15 4.47
C ARG A 51 10.65 -1.57 3.42
N ALA A 52 10.33 -1.40 2.14
CA ALA A 52 11.22 -1.73 1.02
C ALA A 52 12.52 -0.90 1.07
N GLN A 53 12.41 0.37 1.45
CA GLN A 53 13.55 1.28 1.65
C GLN A 53 14.25 1.08 3.01
N ARG A 54 13.78 0.14 3.84
CA ARG A 54 14.34 -0.19 5.16
C ARG A 54 14.49 1.02 6.08
N LEU A 55 13.57 1.98 5.99
CA LEU A 55 13.63 3.22 6.76
C LEU A 55 13.38 2.98 8.25
N THR A 56 13.90 3.90 9.06
CA THR A 56 13.72 3.97 10.52
C THR A 56 13.59 5.43 10.92
N HIS A 57 12.61 5.78 11.75
CA HIS A 57 12.38 7.17 12.18
C HIS A 57 12.05 7.19 13.67
N ARG A 58 12.46 8.26 14.36
CA ARG A 58 12.19 8.43 15.80
C ARG A 58 10.70 8.43 16.08
N TRP A 59 9.94 9.15 15.26
CA TRP A 59 8.48 9.25 15.35
C TRP A 59 7.84 8.72 14.08
N GLN A 60 6.74 7.99 14.22
CA GLN A 60 5.91 7.52 13.11
C GLN A 60 4.47 8.01 13.29
N PHE A 61 3.83 8.35 12.17
CA PHE A 61 2.42 8.71 12.09
C PHE A 61 1.74 7.73 11.15
N TRP A 62 0.90 6.86 11.69
CA TRP A 62 0.13 5.91 10.91
C TRP A 62 -1.22 6.53 10.57
N LEU A 63 -1.42 6.80 9.28
CA LEU A 63 -2.64 7.43 8.78
C LEU A 63 -3.75 6.41 8.56
N ASP A 64 -4.99 6.85 8.76
CA ASP A 64 -6.20 6.05 8.52
C ASP A 64 -6.18 4.73 9.32
N ALA A 65 -5.79 4.78 10.60
CA ALA A 65 -5.64 3.59 11.46
C ALA A 65 -6.95 2.81 11.64
N GLY A 66 -8.11 3.47 11.54
CA GLY A 66 -9.41 2.83 11.57
C GLY A 66 -9.76 2.04 10.30
N SER A 67 -8.97 2.16 9.23
CA SER A 67 -9.32 1.63 7.91
C SER A 67 -9.23 0.09 7.86
N PRO A 68 -10.23 -0.61 7.29
CA PRO A 68 -10.11 -2.04 7.01
C PRO A 68 -8.99 -2.35 5.99
N ARG A 69 -8.50 -1.33 5.27
CA ARG A 69 -7.38 -1.46 4.32
C ARG A 69 -6.04 -1.81 4.98
N TRP A 70 -5.91 -1.69 6.29
CA TRP A 70 -4.74 -2.23 7.00
C TRP A 70 -4.65 -3.75 6.88
N LEU A 71 -5.79 -4.45 6.88
CA LEU A 71 -5.87 -5.90 6.77
C LEU A 71 -5.64 -6.37 5.32
N THR A 72 -6.39 -5.82 4.38
CA THR A 72 -6.41 -6.27 2.98
C THR A 72 -5.28 -5.68 2.12
N GLY A 73 -4.69 -4.57 2.55
CA GLY A 73 -3.66 -3.86 1.78
C GLY A 73 -4.17 -3.32 0.43
N ARG A 74 -3.24 -2.92 -0.45
CA ARG A 74 -3.52 -2.55 -1.85
C ARG A 74 -2.65 -3.27 -2.89
N ASP A 75 -1.72 -4.10 -2.42
CA ASP A 75 -0.58 -4.58 -3.23
C ASP A 75 -0.62 -6.09 -3.50
N GLU A 76 -1.76 -6.75 -3.27
CA GLU A 76 -1.85 -8.20 -3.43
C GLU A 76 -2.01 -8.58 -4.90
N LEU A 77 -1.10 -9.44 -5.37
CA LEU A 77 -1.19 -10.02 -6.71
C LEU A 77 -2.26 -11.11 -6.69
N PHE A 78 -3.20 -11.03 -7.61
CA PHE A 78 -4.27 -12.03 -7.72
C PHE A 78 -3.70 -13.44 -7.89
N GLY A 79 -4.06 -14.34 -6.96
CA GLY A 79 -3.67 -15.75 -7.01
C GLY A 79 -2.20 -16.00 -6.70
N ALA A 80 -1.49 -15.09 -6.02
CA ALA A 80 -0.08 -15.28 -5.67
C ALA A 80 0.17 -16.50 -4.76
N GLU A 81 -0.85 -16.91 -4.01
CA GLU A 81 -0.77 -17.93 -2.96
C GLU A 81 -0.50 -19.32 -3.54
N ILE A 82 -0.93 -19.58 -4.78
CA ILE A 82 -0.71 -20.87 -5.46
C ILE A 82 0.77 -21.14 -5.76
N PHE A 83 1.60 -20.10 -5.73
CA PHE A 83 3.05 -20.18 -5.96
C PHE A 83 3.84 -20.38 -4.67
N LEU A 84 3.20 -20.38 -3.50
CA LEU A 84 3.86 -20.62 -2.22
C LEU A 84 4.13 -22.13 -2.04
N SER A 85 5.31 -22.47 -1.52
CA SER A 85 5.74 -23.87 -1.37
C SER A 85 4.86 -24.70 -0.42
N ASP A 86 4.16 -24.03 0.50
CA ASP A 86 3.24 -24.61 1.48
C ASP A 86 1.78 -24.65 0.98
N TRP A 87 1.53 -24.33 -0.29
CA TRP A 87 0.19 -24.32 -0.86
C TRP A 87 -0.49 -25.70 -0.81
N PRO A 88 -1.67 -25.85 -0.15
CA PRO A 88 -2.31 -27.15 0.09
C PRO A 88 -2.95 -27.81 -1.14
N GLN A 89 -2.67 -27.34 -2.36
CA GLN A 89 -3.17 -27.92 -3.62
C GLN A 89 -4.72 -28.02 -3.68
N ARG A 90 -5.44 -27.14 -2.97
CA ARG A 90 -6.91 -27.04 -2.94
C ARG A 90 -7.34 -25.59 -3.12
N PRO A 91 -8.57 -25.27 -3.57
CA PRO A 91 -9.02 -23.89 -3.66
C PRO A 91 -8.84 -23.09 -2.35
N VAL A 92 -8.44 -21.82 -2.46
CA VAL A 92 -8.37 -20.87 -1.33
C VAL A 92 -9.79 -20.65 -0.84
N THR A 93 -10.04 -20.87 0.45
CA THR A 93 -11.33 -20.51 1.07
C THR A 93 -11.27 -19.09 1.62
N ALA A 94 -12.43 -18.46 1.84
CA ALA A 94 -12.49 -17.14 2.47
C ALA A 94 -11.80 -17.11 3.85
N LEU A 95 -11.85 -18.21 4.61
CA LEU A 95 -11.18 -18.33 5.89
C LEU A 95 -9.65 -18.36 5.75
N ASP A 96 -9.14 -19.04 4.71
CA ASP A 96 -7.70 -19.05 4.42
C ASP A 96 -7.22 -17.64 4.07
N THR A 97 -7.97 -16.92 3.22
CA THR A 97 -7.67 -15.52 2.86
C THR A 97 -7.60 -14.62 4.08
N GLU A 98 -8.59 -14.71 4.98
CA GLU A 98 -8.60 -13.92 6.22
C GLU A 98 -7.39 -14.23 7.09
N THR A 99 -7.08 -15.53 7.29
CA THR A 99 -5.92 -15.97 8.07
C THR A 99 -4.60 -15.46 7.47
N MET A 100 -4.47 -15.50 6.14
CA MET A 100 -3.30 -14.99 5.44
C MET A 100 -3.15 -13.46 5.59
N HIS A 101 -4.26 -12.73 5.51
CA HIS A 101 -4.28 -11.28 5.72
C HIS A 101 -3.90 -10.92 7.16
N GLU A 102 -4.45 -11.61 8.16
CA GLU A 102 -4.10 -11.40 9.57
C GLU A 102 -2.62 -11.67 9.84
N ALA A 103 -2.09 -12.80 9.35
CA ALA A 103 -0.68 -13.15 9.50
C ALA A 103 0.25 -12.16 8.76
N ARG A 104 -0.18 -11.64 7.61
CA ARG A 104 0.51 -10.55 6.91
C ARG A 104 0.51 -9.27 7.71
N LEU A 105 -0.65 -8.86 8.23
CA LEU A 105 -0.81 -7.66 9.04
C LEU A 105 0.09 -7.73 10.28
N GLU A 106 0.09 -8.85 11.00
CA GLU A 106 0.93 -9.03 12.18
C GLU A 106 2.42 -8.79 11.87
N ARG A 107 2.93 -9.41 10.80
CA ARG A 107 4.32 -9.23 10.36
C ARG A 107 4.62 -7.78 9.99
N ILE A 108 3.68 -7.10 9.34
CA ILE A 108 3.81 -5.67 8.99
C ILE A 108 3.90 -4.84 10.26
N LEU A 109 2.98 -5.03 11.22
CA LEU A 109 2.94 -4.25 12.45
C LEU A 109 4.21 -4.44 13.27
N ARG A 110 4.68 -5.68 13.44
CA ARG A 110 5.95 -5.99 14.14
C ARG A 110 7.14 -5.30 13.49
N ASP A 111 7.23 -5.34 12.16
CA ASP A 111 8.30 -4.67 11.42
C ASP A 111 8.23 -3.14 11.55
N LEU A 112 7.05 -2.53 11.40
CA LEU A 112 6.89 -1.08 11.56
C LEU A 112 7.19 -0.61 12.99
N LEU A 113 6.74 -1.35 14.01
CA LEU A 113 7.00 -1.06 15.42
C LEU A 113 8.50 -1.16 15.74
N SER A 114 9.22 -2.11 15.14
CA SER A 114 10.68 -2.20 15.30
C SER A 114 11.46 -1.03 14.69
N ARG A 115 10.80 -0.22 13.84
CA ARG A 115 11.40 0.92 13.11
C ARG A 115 11.09 2.28 13.75
N THR A 116 10.37 2.32 14.87
CA THR A 116 10.14 3.53 15.66
C THR A 116 10.94 3.45 16.96
N THR A 117 11.64 4.52 17.32
CA THR A 117 12.50 4.53 18.52
C THR A 117 11.95 5.36 19.66
N GLU A 118 10.94 6.20 19.42
CA GLU A 118 10.39 7.08 20.46
C GLU A 118 8.86 7.07 20.51
N ARG A 119 8.17 7.41 19.41
CA ARG A 119 6.72 7.62 19.44
C ARG A 119 6.02 7.08 18.21
N LEU A 120 4.83 6.52 18.44
CA LEU A 120 3.89 6.15 17.41
C LEU A 120 2.60 6.93 17.61
N TYR A 121 2.14 7.60 16.56
CA TYR A 121 0.87 8.29 16.51
C TYR A 121 -0.08 7.54 15.57
N LEU A 122 -1.27 7.24 16.06
CA LEU A 122 -2.33 6.60 15.29
C LEU A 122 -3.35 7.67 14.90
N CYS A 123 -3.35 8.06 13.64
CA CYS A 123 -4.29 9.03 13.11
C CYS A 123 -5.48 8.29 12.52
N HIS A 124 -6.68 8.56 13.01
CA HIS A 124 -7.90 7.93 12.50
C HIS A 124 -9.04 8.95 12.39
N SER A 125 -10.02 8.58 11.57
CA SER A 125 -11.34 9.20 11.51
C SER A 125 -12.38 8.12 11.80
N GLU A 126 -13.48 8.47 12.46
CA GLU A 126 -14.58 7.53 12.70
C GLU A 126 -15.26 7.15 11.38
N LEU A 127 -15.37 8.10 10.44
CA LEU A 127 -16.04 7.91 9.16
C LEU A 127 -15.04 7.81 8.00
N ALA A 128 -15.31 6.87 7.09
CA ALA A 128 -14.67 6.76 5.79
C ALA A 128 -15.18 7.83 4.80
N LEU A 129 -14.54 7.90 3.62
CA LEU A 129 -14.90 8.85 2.56
C LEU A 129 -16.34 8.68 2.03
N ASN A 130 -16.92 7.50 2.19
CA ASN A 130 -18.31 7.21 1.84
C ASN A 130 -19.30 7.50 2.99
N GLY A 131 -18.82 8.09 4.10
CA GLY A 131 -19.61 8.41 5.29
C GLY A 131 -19.98 7.21 6.16
N GLN A 132 -19.47 6.00 5.87
CA GLN A 132 -19.67 4.84 6.73
C GLN A 132 -18.63 4.79 7.84
N GLU A 133 -18.99 4.19 8.97
CA GLU A 133 -18.04 3.93 10.04
C GLU A 133 -16.89 3.04 9.57
N GLN A 134 -15.68 3.39 9.97
CA GLN A 134 -14.53 2.54 9.76
C GLN A 134 -14.52 1.44 10.80
N MET A 135 -14.38 0.19 10.37
CA MET A 135 -14.30 -1.01 11.22
C MET A 135 -13.04 -1.82 10.88
N GLY A 136 -11.88 -1.18 11.03
CA GLY A 136 -10.59 -1.78 10.72
C GLY A 136 -9.94 -2.52 11.89
N PRO A 137 -8.93 -3.37 11.58
CA PRO A 137 -8.32 -4.26 12.56
C PRO A 137 -7.55 -3.53 13.67
N LEU A 138 -7.14 -2.28 13.45
CA LEU A 138 -6.37 -1.51 14.43
C LEU A 138 -7.23 -0.66 15.36
N LEU A 139 -8.57 -0.70 15.26
CA LEU A 139 -9.42 0.11 16.13
C LEU A 139 -9.26 -0.23 17.61
N GLY A 140 -9.02 -1.49 17.96
CA GLY A 140 -8.70 -1.87 19.33
C GLY A 140 -7.44 -1.19 19.85
N LEU A 141 -6.43 -1.02 18.98
CA LEU A 141 -5.20 -0.30 19.31
C LEU A 141 -5.44 1.21 19.43
N VAL A 142 -6.26 1.77 18.53
CA VAL A 142 -6.67 3.18 18.60
C VAL A 142 -7.38 3.47 19.92
N GLY A 143 -8.34 2.62 20.32
CA GLY A 143 -9.09 2.80 21.57
C GLY A 143 -8.26 2.61 22.84
N ALA A 144 -7.12 1.90 22.75
CA ALA A 144 -6.18 1.73 23.86
C ALA A 144 -5.10 2.83 23.91
N ALA A 145 -4.94 3.62 22.86
CA ALA A 145 -3.94 4.68 22.80
C ALA A 145 -4.37 5.92 23.60
N GLU A 146 -3.40 6.65 24.14
CA GLU A 146 -3.67 7.93 24.81
C GLU A 146 -4.03 9.01 23.76
N PRO A 147 -5.17 9.71 23.92
CA PRO A 147 -5.53 10.83 23.04
C PRO A 147 -4.45 11.91 23.06
N MET A 148 -4.06 12.38 21.87
CA MET A 148 -3.09 13.47 21.76
C MET A 148 -3.81 14.81 21.93
N GLU A 149 -3.65 15.43 23.10
CA GLU A 149 -4.10 16.80 23.35
C GLU A 149 -3.30 17.80 22.50
N ILE A 150 -3.96 18.41 21.51
CA ILE A 150 -3.34 19.47 20.71
C ILE A 150 -3.42 20.76 21.54
N THR A 151 -2.41 21.01 22.37
CA THR A 151 -2.26 22.32 23.00
C THR A 151 -1.90 23.32 21.91
N ARG A 152 -2.87 24.14 21.50
CA ARG A 152 -2.62 25.26 20.59
C ARG A 152 -1.78 26.29 21.33
N SER A 153 -0.48 26.34 21.04
CA SER A 153 0.30 27.54 21.34
C SER A 153 -0.09 28.59 20.30
N ILE A 154 -0.78 29.63 20.75
CA ILE A 154 -1.01 30.86 19.98
C ILE A 154 0.16 31.80 20.24
#